data_AF-A0A2G9UGG9-F1
#
_entry.id   AF-A0A2G9UGG9-F1
#
_cell.length_a   1.000
_cell.length_b   1.000
_cell.length_c   1.000
_cell.angle_alpha   90.00
_cell.angle_beta   90.00
_cell.angle_gamma   90.00
#
_symmetry.space_group_name_H-M   'P 1'
#
loop_
_entity.id
_entity.type
_entity.pdbx_description
1 polymer ?
#
loop_
_entity_poly.entity_id
_entity_poly.type
_entity_poly.pdbx_seq_one_letter_code
_entity_poly.pdbx_strand_id
1 'polypeptide(L)'
;MRSVLGSIGQCILTLRYPIEHGIVTNWDDMERIWHHAFANELRVSPSQHPGYSLPHAVLRLDLAGRDLTNYLTKILTERGYSFTTTAEKEICRDIKEKLCYVALDFEQEMAESAKSTSVEKLYELPDGQEIRIGNERFRTPEVLFQPSLLGKESGGVHENCFNSIMNCDIDIRKDLYANIVLSGGTTMFPGITDRMKKDLASLAPRYIF
;
A
#
# COMPACT_ATOMS: atom_id res chain seq x y z
N MET A 1 20.83 -9.61 -10.99
CA MET A 1 21.47 -8.82 -12.08
C MET A 1 20.40 -8.30 -13.04
N ARG A 2 19.87 -7.09 -12.83
CA ARG A 2 19.30 -6.23 -13.88
C ARG A 2 19.43 -4.77 -13.42
N SER A 3 20.51 -4.11 -13.81
CA SER A 3 20.69 -2.66 -13.69
C SER A 3 20.07 -1.99 -14.91
N VAL A 4 19.24 -0.95 -14.71
CA VAL A 4 18.75 -0.08 -15.79
C VAL A 4 19.54 1.22 -15.70
N LEU A 5 20.28 1.54 -16.76
CA LEU A 5 21.09 2.75 -16.89
C LEU A 5 20.26 3.83 -17.59
N GLY A 6 20.01 4.96 -16.92
CA GLY A 6 19.50 6.18 -17.55
C GLY A 6 20.58 7.25 -17.54
N SER A 7 20.91 7.84 -18.70
CA SER A 7 21.91 8.90 -18.81
C SER A 7 21.26 10.27 -18.97
N ILE A 8 21.43 11.14 -17.99
CA ILE A 8 21.34 12.60 -18.18
C ILE A 8 22.46 13.22 -17.33
N GLY A 9 23.42 13.89 -17.96
CA GLY A 9 24.39 14.83 -17.35
C GLY A 9 25.26 14.32 -16.20
N GLN A 10 26.44 13.75 -16.50
CA GLN A 10 27.59 13.52 -15.60
C GLN A 10 27.31 13.31 -14.09
N CYS A 11 26.44 12.36 -13.76
CA CYS A 11 26.48 11.56 -12.55
C CYS A 11 25.69 10.28 -12.86
N ILE A 12 26.37 9.13 -12.96
CA ILE A 12 25.69 7.85 -13.13
C ILE A 12 25.06 7.48 -11.78
N LEU A 13 23.79 7.84 -11.60
CA LEU A 13 22.97 7.40 -10.47
C LEU A 13 22.45 6.00 -10.78
N THR A 14 23.02 4.99 -10.12
CA THR A 14 22.48 3.64 -10.13
C THR A 14 21.43 3.54 -9.02
N LEU A 15 20.16 3.55 -9.39
CA LEU A 15 19.06 3.31 -8.44
C LEU A 15 19.13 1.87 -7.95
N ARG A 16 19.24 1.70 -6.63
CA ARG A 16 19.23 0.40 -5.96
C ARG A 16 18.08 0.37 -4.97
N TYR A 17 17.35 -0.74 -4.95
CA TYR A 17 16.26 -0.98 -4.01
C TYR A 17 16.75 -2.02 -3.01
N PRO A 18 17.25 -1.59 -1.84
CA PRO A 18 17.87 -2.52 -0.89
C PRO A 18 16.87 -3.33 -0.07
N ILE A 19 15.58 -3.15 -0.33
CA ILE A 19 14.49 -3.93 0.22
C ILE A 19 13.74 -4.57 -0.94
N GLU A 20 13.72 -5.91 -0.96
CA GLU A 20 12.83 -6.67 -1.83
C GLU A 20 11.88 -7.48 -0.94
N HIS A 21 10.57 -7.33 -1.18
CA HIS A 21 9.52 -7.99 -0.39
C HIS A 21 9.64 -7.78 1.13
N GLY A 22 10.06 -6.59 1.56
CA GLY A 22 10.21 -6.27 2.99
C GLY A 22 11.43 -6.90 3.66
N ILE A 23 12.26 -7.66 2.94
CA ILE A 23 13.56 -8.14 3.43
C ILE A 23 14.65 -7.23 2.88
N VAL A 24 15.56 -6.84 3.75
CA VAL A 24 16.79 -6.14 3.36
C VAL A 24 17.67 -7.11 2.56
N THR A 25 17.80 -6.84 1.27
CA THR A 25 18.68 -7.58 0.35
C THR A 25 20.05 -6.94 0.23
N ASN A 26 20.19 -5.65 0.60
CA ASN A 26 21.46 -4.94 0.65
C ASN A 26 21.57 -4.04 1.89
N TRP A 27 22.36 -4.48 2.87
CA TRP A 27 22.51 -3.78 4.15
C TRP A 27 23.27 -2.46 4.04
N ASP A 28 24.25 -2.34 3.14
CA ASP A 28 25.03 -1.11 2.93
C ASP A 28 24.16 0.05 2.43
N ASP A 29 23.22 -0.26 1.54
CA ASP A 29 22.28 0.71 0.99
C ASP A 29 21.16 1.03 2.00
N MET A 30 20.75 0.07 2.85
CA MET A 30 19.79 0.32 3.95
C MET A 30 20.35 1.20 5.06
N GLU A 31 21.61 1.00 5.43
CA GLU A 31 22.28 1.81 6.45
C GLU A 31 22.31 3.28 6.03
N ARG A 32 22.53 3.56 4.74
CA ARG A 32 22.48 4.93 4.18
C ARG A 32 21.06 5.53 4.21
N ILE A 33 20.03 4.72 3.93
CA ILE A 33 18.63 5.15 4.01
C ILE A 33 18.25 5.49 5.45
N TRP A 34 18.64 4.65 6.42
CA TRP A 34 18.37 4.90 7.84
C TRP A 34 19.12 6.13 8.36
N HIS A 35 20.40 6.31 8.00
CA HIS A 35 21.13 7.52 8.35
C HIS A 35 20.45 8.78 7.81
N HIS A 36 19.98 8.76 6.56
CA HIS A 36 19.24 9.89 6.00
C HIS A 36 17.92 10.14 6.75
N ALA A 37 17.11 9.10 6.98
CA ALA A 37 15.81 9.22 7.62
C ALA A 37 15.89 9.69 9.08
N PHE A 38 16.81 9.14 9.87
CA PHE A 38 16.92 9.46 11.30
C PHE A 38 17.71 10.74 11.56
N ALA A 39 18.79 11.00 10.81
CA ALA A 39 19.65 12.16 11.07
C ALA A 39 19.17 13.44 10.37
N ASN A 40 18.65 13.34 9.13
CA ASN A 40 18.31 14.52 8.35
C ASN A 40 16.83 14.88 8.45
N GLU A 41 15.93 13.90 8.32
CA GLU A 41 14.48 14.14 8.27
C GLU A 41 13.86 14.21 9.67
N LEU A 42 14.09 13.20 10.52
CA LEU A 42 13.34 13.04 11.76
C LEU A 42 14.00 13.65 13.00
N ARG A 43 15.34 13.83 13.01
CA ARG A 43 16.11 14.40 14.14
C ARG A 43 15.77 13.77 15.51
N VAL A 44 15.43 12.48 15.56
CA VAL A 44 15.07 11.78 16.80
C VAL A 44 16.24 10.90 17.27
N SER A 45 16.57 10.96 18.56
CA SER A 45 17.51 10.04 19.20
C SER A 45 16.81 8.70 19.50
N PRO A 46 17.36 7.54 19.12
CA PRO A 46 16.79 6.20 19.38
C PRO A 46 16.64 5.80 20.86
N SER A 47 16.90 6.71 21.80
CA SER A 47 17.16 6.41 23.21
C SER A 47 15.96 6.54 24.16
N GLN A 48 14.77 6.97 23.69
CA GLN A 48 13.68 7.38 24.62
C GLN A 48 12.60 6.33 24.95
N HIS A 49 12.61 5.16 24.33
CA HIS A 49 11.83 3.99 24.79
C HIS A 49 12.65 2.74 24.46
N PRO A 50 12.60 1.65 25.24
CA PRO A 50 13.19 0.39 24.80
C PRO A 50 12.39 -0.10 23.58
N GLY A 51 12.76 0.38 22.39
CA GLY A 51 12.16 0.13 21.09
C GLY A 51 12.46 -1.29 20.60
N TYR A 52 12.18 -2.28 21.45
CA TYR A 52 12.30 -3.67 21.09
C TYR A 52 11.06 -4.08 20.32
N SER A 53 11.25 -4.48 19.06
CA SER A 53 10.22 -5.17 18.28
C SER A 53 9.88 -6.50 18.96
N LEU A 54 8.59 -6.83 19.07
CA LEU A 54 8.11 -8.14 19.53
C LEU A 54 8.17 -9.15 18.37
N PRO A 55 9.20 -10.00 18.24
CA PRO A 55 9.44 -10.74 17.00
C PRO A 55 8.33 -11.75 16.68
N HIS A 56 7.68 -12.30 17.71
CA HIS A 56 6.56 -13.24 17.59
C HIS A 56 5.26 -12.56 17.10
N ALA A 57 5.16 -11.24 17.21
CA ALA A 57 4.02 -10.46 16.75
C ALA A 57 4.26 -9.77 15.40
N VAL A 58 5.48 -9.85 14.84
CA VAL A 58 5.78 -9.33 13.51
C VAL A 58 5.20 -10.27 12.46
N LEU A 59 4.18 -9.79 11.75
CA LEU A 59 3.57 -10.51 10.64
C LEU A 59 3.96 -9.86 9.32
N ARG A 60 4.14 -10.71 8.31
CA ARG A 60 4.46 -10.28 6.95
C ARG A 60 3.30 -10.60 6.02
N LEU A 61 2.94 -9.63 5.19
CA LEU A 61 1.99 -9.80 4.11
C LEU A 61 2.71 -9.56 2.78
N ASP A 62 2.77 -10.59 1.93
CA ASP A 62 3.36 -10.49 0.59
C ASP A 62 2.36 -9.89 -0.41
N LEU A 63 1.96 -8.65 -0.11
CA LEU A 63 1.07 -7.82 -0.92
C LEU A 63 1.46 -6.35 -0.76
N ALA A 64 1.85 -5.69 -1.85
CA ALA A 64 2.30 -4.30 -1.82
C ALA A 64 1.89 -3.52 -3.07
N GLY A 65 2.38 -2.27 -3.18
CA GLY A 65 2.01 -1.35 -4.25
C GLY A 65 2.29 -1.86 -5.66
N ARG A 66 3.26 -2.77 -5.85
CA ARG A 66 3.53 -3.42 -7.15
C ARG A 66 2.41 -4.37 -7.54
N ASP A 67 1.90 -5.15 -6.60
CA ASP A 67 0.78 -6.07 -6.82
C ASP A 67 -0.49 -5.28 -7.17
N LEU A 68 -0.72 -4.17 -6.48
CA LEU A 68 -1.83 -3.25 -6.79
C LEU A 68 -1.72 -2.65 -8.20
N THR A 69 -0.52 -2.22 -8.61
CA THR A 69 -0.32 -1.71 -9.97
C THR A 69 -0.58 -2.80 -11.01
N ASN A 70 -0.10 -4.03 -10.79
CA ASN A 70 -0.37 -5.15 -11.70
C ASN A 70 -1.87 -5.50 -11.75
N TYR A 71 -2.57 -5.45 -10.63
CA TYR A 71 -4.01 -5.66 -10.57
C TYR A 71 -4.77 -4.58 -11.33
N LEU A 72 -4.40 -3.31 -11.15
CA LEU A 72 -4.97 -2.19 -11.91
C LEU A 72 -4.76 -2.38 -13.41
N THR A 73 -3.55 -2.76 -13.84
CA THR A 73 -3.26 -3.07 -15.25
C THR A 73 -4.19 -4.18 -15.77
N LYS A 74 -4.40 -5.24 -14.99
CA LYS A 74 -5.29 -6.35 -15.37
C LYS A 74 -6.73 -5.87 -15.57
N ILE A 75 -7.33 -5.17 -14.59
CA ILE A 75 -8.73 -4.73 -14.68
C ILE A 75 -8.94 -3.65 -15.75
N LEU A 76 -7.94 -2.80 -16.03
CA LEU A 76 -8.00 -1.85 -17.15
C LEU A 76 -7.92 -2.56 -18.50
N THR A 77 -7.14 -3.65 -18.58
CA THR A 77 -7.08 -4.50 -19.79
C THR A 77 -8.41 -5.19 -20.05
N GLU A 78 -9.10 -5.65 -19.00
CA GLU A 78 -10.45 -6.22 -19.11
C GLU A 78 -11.49 -5.21 -19.63
N ARG A 79 -11.28 -3.91 -19.39
CA ARG A 79 -12.10 -2.80 -19.93
C ARG A 79 -11.71 -2.39 -21.36
N GLY A 80 -10.63 -2.96 -21.91
CA GLY A 80 -10.15 -2.71 -23.27
C GLY A 80 -8.95 -1.77 -23.37
N TYR A 81 -8.39 -1.29 -22.25
CA TYR A 81 -7.17 -0.49 -22.23
C TYR A 81 -5.93 -1.38 -22.10
N SER A 82 -5.14 -1.49 -23.18
CA SER A 82 -3.96 -2.34 -23.18
C SER A 82 -2.72 -1.59 -22.67
N PHE A 83 -2.18 -2.02 -21.53
CA PHE A 83 -0.91 -1.53 -20.98
C PHE A 83 0.06 -2.71 -20.81
N THR A 84 0.95 -2.91 -21.78
CA THR A 84 1.81 -4.12 -21.87
C THR A 84 3.27 -3.82 -21.56
N THR A 85 3.74 -2.63 -21.92
CA THR A 85 5.15 -2.23 -21.79
C THR A 85 5.47 -1.78 -20.37
N THR A 86 6.75 -1.78 -20.02
CA THR A 86 7.21 -1.28 -18.71
C THR A 86 6.94 0.21 -18.53
N ALA A 87 6.97 1.01 -19.61
CA ALA A 87 6.63 2.42 -19.57
C ALA A 87 5.14 2.65 -19.28
N GLU A 88 4.27 1.86 -19.90
CA GLU A 88 2.82 1.89 -19.67
C GLU A 88 2.44 1.45 -18.24
N LYS A 89 3.24 0.56 -17.62
CA LYS A 89 3.05 0.21 -16.20
C LYS A 89 3.33 1.39 -15.26
N GLU A 90 4.22 2.31 -15.63
CA GLU A 90 4.44 3.54 -14.85
C GLU A 90 3.23 4.47 -14.97
N ILE A 91 2.54 4.49 -16.12
CA ILE A 91 1.26 5.20 -16.26
C ILE A 91 0.20 4.59 -15.33
N CYS A 92 0.09 3.26 -15.29
CA CYS A 92 -0.80 2.59 -14.33
C CYS A 92 -0.44 2.93 -12.88
N ARG A 93 0.85 3.06 -12.55
CA ARG A 93 1.28 3.50 -11.22
C ARG A 93 0.83 4.94 -10.92
N ASP A 94 0.98 5.86 -11.87
CA ASP A 94 0.55 7.25 -11.71
C ASP A 94 -0.98 7.38 -11.58
N ILE A 95 -1.74 6.64 -12.40
CA ILE A 95 -3.21 6.53 -12.28
C ILE A 95 -3.59 6.05 -10.88
N LYS A 96 -2.93 5.00 -10.40
CA LYS A 96 -3.16 4.46 -9.05
C LYS A 96 -2.92 5.52 -7.99
N GLU A 97 -1.80 6.22 -8.04
CA GLU A 97 -1.43 7.20 -7.01
C GLU A 97 -2.32 8.46 -7.04
N LYS A 98 -2.79 8.88 -8.22
CA LYS A 98 -3.62 10.09 -8.37
C LYS A 98 -5.11 9.86 -8.18
N LEU A 99 -5.64 8.71 -8.64
CA LEU A 99 -7.08 8.52 -8.78
C LEU A 99 -7.66 7.48 -7.82
N CYS A 100 -6.87 6.50 -7.36
CA CYS A 100 -7.40 5.46 -6.47
C CYS A 100 -7.63 5.96 -5.04
N TYR A 101 -8.56 5.31 -4.36
CA TYR A 101 -8.93 5.58 -2.98
C TYR A 101 -9.57 4.34 -2.37
N VAL A 102 -9.55 4.23 -1.04
CA VAL A 102 -10.16 3.11 -0.32
C VAL A 102 -11.61 3.46 0.00
N ALA A 103 -12.53 2.57 -0.38
CA ALA A 103 -13.94 2.64 -0.03
C ALA A 103 -14.15 2.27 1.46
N LEU A 104 -15.00 3.02 2.16
CA LEU A 104 -15.39 2.69 3.53
C LEU A 104 -16.32 1.46 3.57
N ASP A 105 -17.18 1.33 2.57
CA ASP A 105 -18.05 0.19 2.37
C ASP A 105 -18.00 -0.23 0.90
N PHE A 106 -17.23 -1.29 0.64
CA PHE A 106 -16.93 -1.72 -0.72
C PHE A 106 -18.18 -2.19 -1.47
N GLU A 107 -19.07 -2.94 -0.81
CA GLU A 107 -20.27 -3.49 -1.44
C GLU A 107 -21.27 -2.39 -1.79
N GLN A 108 -21.46 -1.44 -0.87
CA GLN A 108 -22.31 -0.28 -1.14
C GLN A 108 -21.76 0.56 -2.29
N GLU A 109 -20.46 0.85 -2.29
CA GLU A 109 -19.83 1.69 -3.31
C GLU A 109 -19.79 1.00 -4.68
N MET A 110 -19.64 -0.33 -4.73
CA MET A 110 -19.85 -1.12 -5.94
C MET A 110 -21.28 -0.97 -6.48
N ALA A 111 -22.30 -1.09 -5.62
CA ALA A 111 -23.71 -0.96 -6.02
C ALA A 111 -24.05 0.46 -6.51
N GLU A 112 -23.45 1.49 -5.92
CA GLU A 112 -23.60 2.89 -6.36
C GLU A 112 -22.88 3.15 -7.69
N SER A 113 -21.67 2.61 -7.88
CA SER A 113 -20.91 2.74 -9.13
C SER A 113 -21.59 2.10 -10.33
N ALA A 114 -22.45 1.09 -10.11
CA ALA A 114 -23.25 0.47 -11.16
C ALA A 114 -24.43 1.35 -11.62
N LYS A 115 -24.87 2.29 -10.77
CA LYS A 115 -26.02 3.17 -11.01
C LYS A 115 -25.62 4.59 -11.41
N SER A 116 -24.43 5.03 -10.99
CA SER A 116 -23.96 6.40 -11.14
C SER A 116 -22.57 6.45 -11.78
N THR A 117 -22.35 7.45 -12.64
CA THR A 117 -21.03 7.77 -13.21
C THR A 117 -20.22 8.71 -12.34
N SER A 118 -20.69 9.05 -11.12
CA SER A 118 -19.99 9.96 -10.18
C SER A 118 -18.60 9.48 -9.77
N VAL A 119 -18.34 8.17 -9.87
CA VAL A 119 -17.03 7.58 -9.58
C VAL A 119 -16.05 7.75 -10.75
N GLU A 120 -16.55 7.95 -11.97
CA GLU A 120 -15.69 8.08 -13.15
C GLU A 120 -14.86 9.36 -13.09
N LYS A 121 -13.55 9.22 -13.31
CA LYS A 121 -12.63 10.33 -13.51
C LYS A 121 -11.87 10.17 -14.82
N LEU A 122 -11.62 11.31 -15.46
CA LEU A 122 -10.77 11.39 -16.65
C LEU A 122 -9.31 11.42 -16.23
N TYR A 123 -8.47 10.75 -17.00
CA TYR A 123 -7.02 10.77 -16.89
C TYR A 123 -6.42 11.02 -18.27
N GLU A 124 -5.52 11.99 -18.37
CA GLU A 124 -4.82 12.33 -19.61
C GLU A 124 -3.55 11.48 -19.75
N LEU A 125 -3.48 10.70 -20.84
CA LEU A 125 -2.31 9.93 -21.20
C LEU A 125 -1.20 10.84 -21.77
N PRO A 126 0.08 10.42 -21.78
CA PRO A 126 1.17 11.22 -22.30
C PRO A 126 1.06 11.62 -23.79
N ASP A 127 0.23 10.92 -24.56
CA ASP A 127 -0.08 11.22 -25.96
C ASP A 127 -1.24 12.23 -26.13
N GLY A 128 -1.82 12.71 -25.02
CA GLY A 128 -2.95 13.62 -24.98
C GLY A 128 -4.31 12.92 -25.05
N GLN A 129 -4.36 11.58 -25.13
CA GLN A 129 -5.62 10.85 -25.11
C GLN A 129 -6.20 10.79 -23.68
N GLU A 130 -7.49 11.10 -23.53
CA GLU A 130 -8.18 10.93 -22.25
C GLU A 130 -8.80 9.55 -22.11
N ILE A 131 -8.58 8.91 -20.95
CA ILE A 131 -9.22 7.65 -20.57
C ILE A 131 -10.10 7.84 -19.34
N ARG A 132 -11.16 7.03 -19.23
CA ARG A 132 -12.11 7.07 -18.09
C ARG A 132 -11.82 5.92 -17.15
N ILE A 133 -11.50 6.25 -15.90
CA ILE A 133 -11.30 5.30 -14.82
C ILE A 133 -12.49 5.39 -13.87
N GLY A 134 -13.24 4.30 -13.71
CA GLY A 134 -14.45 4.22 -12.90
C GLY A 134 -14.21 3.47 -11.60
N ASN A 135 -14.91 2.36 -11.39
CA ASN A 135 -14.82 1.58 -10.15
C ASN A 135 -13.46 0.92 -9.91
N GLU A 136 -12.59 0.85 -10.92
CA GLU A 136 -11.19 0.44 -10.80
C GLU A 136 -10.44 1.25 -9.74
N ARG A 137 -10.88 2.51 -9.53
CA ARG A 137 -10.30 3.45 -8.56
C ARG A 137 -10.35 2.91 -7.13
N PHE A 138 -11.44 2.26 -6.71
CA PHE A 138 -11.57 1.73 -5.36
C PHE A 138 -11.45 0.19 -5.30
N ARG A 139 -11.71 -0.51 -6.40
CA ARG A 139 -11.43 -1.96 -6.51
C ARG A 139 -9.95 -2.29 -6.41
N THR A 140 -9.08 -1.42 -6.91
CA THR A 140 -7.62 -1.64 -6.83
C THR A 140 -7.12 -1.73 -5.40
N PRO A 141 -7.31 -0.72 -4.53
CA PRO A 141 -6.86 -0.80 -3.16
C PRO A 141 -7.68 -1.76 -2.29
N GLU A 142 -8.88 -2.20 -2.71
CA GLU A 142 -9.64 -3.24 -2.00
C GLU A 142 -8.85 -4.55 -1.88
N VAL A 143 -7.94 -4.84 -2.80
CA VAL A 143 -7.06 -6.02 -2.73
C VAL A 143 -6.24 -6.05 -1.41
N LEU A 144 -5.96 -4.90 -0.80
CA LEU A 144 -5.30 -4.84 0.53
C LEU A 144 -6.17 -5.46 1.63
N PHE A 145 -7.49 -5.33 1.52
CA PHE A 145 -8.46 -5.86 2.47
C PHE A 145 -8.95 -7.25 2.04
N GLN A 146 -9.04 -7.51 0.73
CA GLN A 146 -9.46 -8.79 0.16
C GLN A 146 -8.43 -9.31 -0.86
N PRO A 147 -7.32 -9.94 -0.40
CA PRO A 147 -6.29 -10.46 -1.30
C PRO A 147 -6.77 -11.58 -2.24
N SER A 148 -7.92 -12.19 -1.93
CA SER A 148 -8.59 -13.19 -2.78
C SER A 148 -8.94 -12.66 -4.17
N LEU A 149 -9.13 -11.34 -4.33
CA LEU A 149 -9.34 -10.69 -5.63
C LEU A 149 -8.12 -10.84 -6.57
N LEU A 150 -6.93 -11.03 -5.99
CA LEU A 150 -5.69 -11.30 -6.72
C LEU A 150 -5.38 -12.81 -6.81
N GLY A 151 -6.25 -13.67 -6.25
CA GLY A 151 -6.03 -15.11 -6.13
C GLY A 151 -5.07 -15.49 -5.01
N LYS A 152 -4.87 -14.63 -4.01
CA LYS A 152 -4.07 -14.94 -2.81
C LYS A 152 -4.98 -15.42 -1.68
N GLU A 153 -4.57 -16.48 -0.99
CA GLU A 153 -5.28 -17.05 0.17
C GLU A 153 -4.90 -16.39 1.51
N SER A 154 -4.10 -15.32 1.47
CA SER A 154 -3.72 -14.56 2.67
C SER A 154 -4.87 -13.66 3.14
N GLY A 155 -4.97 -13.46 4.46
CA GLY A 155 -5.85 -12.44 5.04
C GLY A 155 -5.45 -11.01 4.67
N GLY A 156 -6.39 -10.07 4.80
CA GLY A 156 -6.19 -8.66 4.50
C GLY A 156 -5.30 -7.93 5.52
N VAL A 157 -4.96 -6.68 5.24
CA VAL A 157 -4.14 -5.84 6.15
C VAL A 157 -4.79 -5.63 7.53
N HIS A 158 -6.12 -5.55 7.57
CA HIS A 158 -6.90 -5.39 8.79
C HIS A 158 -6.85 -6.63 9.68
N GLU A 159 -7.04 -7.81 9.10
CA GLU A 159 -6.89 -9.10 9.78
C GLU A 159 -5.44 -9.34 10.23
N ASN A 160 -4.47 -9.00 9.38
CA ASN A 160 -3.05 -9.15 9.72
C ASN A 160 -2.66 -8.26 10.91
N CYS A 161 -3.12 -7.01 10.93
CA CYS A 161 -2.93 -6.10 12.06
C CYS A 161 -3.61 -6.62 13.34
N PHE A 162 -4.86 -7.09 13.23
CA PHE A 162 -5.57 -7.72 14.34
C PHE A 162 -4.82 -8.93 14.90
N ASN A 163 -4.39 -9.86 14.04
CA ASN A 163 -3.66 -11.07 14.43
C ASN A 163 -2.31 -10.74 15.07
N SER A 164 -1.61 -9.72 14.57
CA SER A 164 -0.37 -9.22 15.18
C SER A 164 -0.60 -8.76 16.62
N ILE A 165 -1.65 -7.98 16.88
CA ILE A 165 -2.00 -7.52 18.23
C ILE A 165 -2.50 -8.69 19.10
N MET A 166 -3.21 -9.66 18.54
CA MET A 166 -3.67 -10.85 19.27
C MET A 166 -2.54 -11.81 19.64
N ASN A 167 -1.39 -11.75 18.97
CA ASN A 167 -0.19 -12.49 19.36
C ASN A 167 0.57 -11.84 20.52
N CYS A 168 0.27 -10.58 20.86
CA CYS A 168 0.86 -9.87 21.99
C CYS A 168 0.16 -10.22 23.32
N ASP A 169 0.85 -9.98 24.44
CA ASP A 169 0.27 -10.11 25.78
C ASP A 169 -0.93 -9.18 25.97
N ILE A 170 -1.95 -9.64 26.70
CA ILE A 170 -3.22 -8.93 26.87
C ILE A 170 -3.04 -7.51 27.43
N ASP A 171 -2.05 -7.32 28.32
CA ASP A 171 -1.80 -6.07 29.03
C ASP A 171 -1.38 -4.93 28.10
N ILE A 172 -0.75 -5.23 26.96
CA ILE A 172 -0.26 -4.21 26.01
C ILE A 172 -1.21 -3.98 24.83
N ARG A 173 -2.21 -4.84 24.62
CA ARG A 173 -3.09 -4.76 23.44
C ARG A 173 -3.84 -3.43 23.37
N LYS A 174 -4.30 -2.93 24.51
CA LYS A 174 -5.02 -1.65 24.58
C LYS A 174 -4.16 -0.49 24.05
N ASP A 175 -2.90 -0.44 24.46
CA ASP A 175 -1.96 0.59 24.00
C ASP A 175 -1.63 0.42 22.52
N LEU A 176 -1.52 -0.81 22.02
CA LEU A 176 -1.31 -1.09 20.60
C LEU A 176 -2.49 -0.64 19.73
N TYR A 177 -3.73 -0.93 20.14
CA TYR A 177 -4.93 -0.46 19.42
C TYR A 177 -5.07 1.06 19.42
N ALA A 178 -4.65 1.73 20.50
CA ALA A 178 -4.67 3.19 20.59
C ALA A 178 -3.61 3.86 19.69
N ASN A 179 -2.52 3.14 19.35
CA ASN A 179 -1.34 3.70 18.69
C ASN A 179 -0.97 2.98 17.39
N ILE A 180 -1.96 2.71 16.53
CA ILE A 180 -1.71 2.13 15.21
C ILE A 180 -1.17 3.21 14.27
N VAL A 181 0.05 3.02 13.79
CA VAL A 181 0.73 3.92 12.86
C VAL A 181 0.78 3.29 11.47
N LEU A 182 0.26 4.01 10.47
CA LEU A 182 0.36 3.64 9.06
C LEU A 182 1.63 4.26 8.46
N SER A 183 2.39 3.47 7.71
CA SER A 183 3.61 3.93 7.04
C SER A 183 3.81 3.28 5.68
N GLY A 184 4.49 4.00 4.78
CA GLY A 184 4.80 3.55 3.41
C GLY A 184 3.81 4.05 2.35
N GLY A 185 4.27 4.15 1.10
CA GLY A 185 3.51 4.79 0.01
C GLY A 185 2.14 4.16 -0.28
N THR A 186 1.99 2.85 -0.11
CA THR A 186 0.71 2.15 -0.27
C THR A 186 -0.34 2.58 0.76
N THR A 187 0.07 3.14 1.89
CA THR A 187 -0.85 3.66 2.92
C THR A 187 -1.31 5.09 2.66
N MET A 188 -0.92 5.69 1.54
CA MET A 188 -1.31 7.06 1.17
C MET A 188 -2.67 7.14 0.46
N PHE A 189 -3.36 6.01 0.26
CA PHE A 189 -4.69 6.04 -0.36
C PHE A 189 -5.67 6.83 0.51
N PRO A 190 -6.42 7.79 -0.06
CA PRO A 190 -7.50 8.46 0.66
C PRO A 190 -8.51 7.43 1.18
N GLY A 191 -9.00 7.60 2.41
CA GLY A 191 -9.98 6.72 3.05
C GLY A 191 -9.40 5.47 3.75
N ILE A 192 -8.11 5.16 3.59
CA ILE A 192 -7.52 3.94 4.19
C ILE A 192 -7.58 3.97 5.73
N THR A 193 -7.36 5.13 6.34
CA THR A 193 -7.41 5.27 7.81
C THR A 193 -8.80 5.01 8.36
N ASP A 194 -9.83 5.54 7.72
CA ASP A 194 -11.22 5.40 8.17
C ASP A 194 -11.70 3.96 8.01
N ARG A 195 -11.39 3.34 6.85
CA ARG A 195 -11.65 1.91 6.62
C ARG A 195 -10.92 1.03 7.63
N MET A 196 -9.64 1.28 7.88
CA MET A 196 -8.85 0.50 8.84
C MET A 196 -9.43 0.61 10.25
N LYS A 197 -9.86 1.81 10.68
CA LYS A 197 -10.54 2.02 11.97
C LYS A 197 -11.86 1.25 12.06
N LYS A 198 -12.70 1.33 11.02
CA LYS A 198 -13.99 0.61 10.95
C LYS A 198 -13.77 -0.90 11.07
N ASP A 199 -12.88 -1.46 10.25
CA ASP A 199 -12.64 -2.90 10.18
C ASP A 199 -12.00 -3.42 11.48
N LEU A 200 -11.01 -2.71 12.02
CA LEU A 200 -10.39 -3.08 13.29
C LEU A 200 -11.36 -2.98 14.46
N ALA A 201 -12.21 -1.95 14.51
CA ALA A 201 -13.23 -1.82 15.55
C ALA A 201 -14.26 -2.97 15.50
N SER A 202 -14.54 -3.50 14.30
CA SER A 202 -15.42 -4.65 14.14
C SER A 202 -14.81 -5.97 14.60
N LEU A 203 -13.47 -6.11 14.48
CA LEU A 203 -12.73 -7.31 14.87
C LEU A 203 -12.30 -7.28 16.35
N ALA A 204 -12.00 -6.11 16.88
CA ALA A 204 -11.44 -5.95 18.23
C ALA A 204 -12.45 -6.38 19.31
N PRO A 205 -12.00 -7.13 20.33
CA PRO A 205 -12.85 -7.52 21.46
C PRO A 205 -13.41 -6.31 22.21
N ARG A 206 -14.64 -6.45 22.71
CA ARG A 206 -15.34 -5.36 23.43
C ARG A 206 -14.63 -4.86 24.69
N TYR A 207 -13.71 -5.63 25.27
CA TYR A 207 -12.96 -5.22 26.47
C TYR A 207 -11.83 -4.21 26.18
N ILE A 208 -11.55 -3.94 24.90
CA ILE A 208 -10.50 -3.02 24.46
C ILE A 208 -11.02 -1.57 24.42
N PHE A 209 -12.34 -1.39 24.27
CA PHE A 209 -13.03 -0.09 24.21
C PHE A 209 -13.71 0.27 25.52
#